data_AF-L7KFI3-F1
#
_entry.id   AF-L7KFI3-F1
#
_cell.length_a   1.000
_cell.length_b   1.000
_cell.length_c   1.000
_cell.angle_alpha   90.00
_cell.angle_beta   90.00
_cell.angle_gamma   90.00
#
_symmetry.space_group_name_H-M   'P 1'
#
loop_
_entity.id
_entity.type
_entity.pdbx_description
1 polymer ?
#
loop_
_entity_poly.entity_id
_entity_poly.type
_entity_poly.pdbx_seq_one_letter_code
_entity_poly.pdbx_strand_id
1 'polypeptide(L)'
;MNDSRMRTRHIDDTLHIESEGPAMKLSIRNQLAGEVVSVTLGAVNATIKVRLDGGDQIVTSSITKEAAEELGLAEGSRVFALVKASEVSIGVPD
;
A
#
# COMPACT_ATOMS: atom_id res chain seq x y z
N MET A 1 -53.26 10.11 -29.37
CA MET A 1 -52.59 8.89 -29.84
C MET A 1 -51.09 9.02 -29.57
N ASN A 2 -50.60 8.21 -28.63
CA ASN A 2 -49.23 7.80 -28.25
C ASN A 2 -48.07 8.77 -28.53
N ASP A 3 -47.41 9.35 -27.53
CA ASP A 3 -46.50 8.73 -26.53
C ASP A 3 -45.39 7.86 -27.14
N SER A 4 -44.22 8.47 -27.29
CA SER A 4 -42.94 7.78 -27.10
C SER A 4 -41.91 8.81 -26.66
N ARG A 5 -41.89 9.03 -25.34
CA ARG A 5 -40.79 9.66 -24.62
C ARG A 5 -39.52 8.82 -24.82
N MET A 6 -38.68 9.16 -25.80
CA MET A 6 -37.27 8.76 -25.76
C MET A 6 -36.54 9.65 -24.76
N ARG A 7 -36.61 9.23 -23.50
CA ARG A 7 -35.78 9.74 -22.41
C ARG A 7 -34.33 9.34 -22.66
N THR A 8 -33.46 10.35 -22.58
CA THR A 8 -32.15 10.31 -21.90
C THR A 8 -31.29 9.07 -22.12
N ARG A 9 -30.32 9.15 -23.03
CA ARG A 9 -29.09 8.35 -22.91
C ARG A 9 -28.20 9.01 -21.84
N HIS A 10 -28.36 8.59 -20.59
CA HIS A 10 -27.33 8.77 -19.56
C HIS A 10 -26.05 8.08 -20.05
N ILE A 11 -24.94 8.79 -20.05
CA ILE A 11 -23.60 8.26 -20.33
C ILE A 11 -22.84 8.21 -19.00
N ASP A 12 -23.34 7.45 -18.02
CA ASP A 12 -22.77 7.35 -16.67
C ASP A 12 -22.02 6.03 -16.41
N ASP A 13 -21.48 5.39 -17.45
CA ASP A 13 -20.72 4.15 -17.28
C ASP A 13 -19.24 4.38 -17.61
N THR A 14 -18.61 5.34 -16.92
CA THR A 14 -17.14 5.42 -16.89
C THR A 14 -16.62 4.32 -15.97
N LEU A 15 -16.28 3.19 -16.59
CA LEU A 15 -15.38 2.12 -16.16
C LEU A 15 -14.82 2.28 -14.73
N HIS A 16 -15.51 1.69 -13.75
CA HIS A 16 -14.88 1.32 -12.49
C HIS A 16 -13.91 0.17 -12.78
N ILE A 17 -12.63 0.49 -12.95
CA ILE A 17 -11.57 -0.51 -12.90
C ILE A 17 -11.33 -0.79 -11.42
N GLU A 18 -12.19 -1.60 -10.81
CA GLU A 18 -11.85 -2.25 -9.55
C GLU A 18 -10.77 -3.29 -9.87
N SER A 19 -9.52 -2.90 -9.65
CA SER A 19 -8.42 -3.86 -9.54
C SER A 19 -8.71 -4.71 -8.31
N GLU A 20 -9.49 -5.77 -8.48
CA GLU A 20 -9.77 -6.84 -7.50
C GLU A 20 -8.50 -7.67 -7.24
N GLY A 21 -7.46 -7.00 -6.73
CA GLY A 21 -6.46 -7.67 -5.91
C GLY A 21 -7.12 -8.01 -4.56
N PRO A 22 -6.80 -9.14 -3.92
CA PRO A 22 -7.43 -9.52 -2.67
C PRO A 22 -7.30 -8.37 -1.66
N ALA A 23 -8.44 -7.79 -1.27
CA ALA A 23 -8.48 -6.73 -0.28
C ALA A 23 -7.91 -7.26 1.04
N MET A 24 -6.74 -6.76 1.45
CA MET A 24 -6.10 -7.16 2.69
C MET A 24 -6.95 -6.72 3.89
N LYS A 25 -7.61 -7.66 4.55
CA LYS A 25 -8.20 -7.45 5.88
C LYS A 25 -7.17 -7.82 6.94
N LEU A 26 -6.54 -6.81 7.52
CA LEU A 26 -5.51 -6.97 8.55
C LEU A 26 -5.95 -6.30 9.86
N SER A 27 -5.60 -6.90 11.00
CA SER A 27 -5.81 -6.29 12.33
C SER A 27 -4.79 -5.20 12.66
N ILE A 28 -3.75 -5.05 11.82
CA ILE A 28 -2.72 -4.03 11.96
C ILE A 28 -3.32 -2.66 11.63
N ARG A 29 -3.32 -1.77 12.63
CA ARG A 29 -4.03 -0.48 12.57
C ARG A 29 -3.22 0.62 11.90
N ASN A 30 -1.89 0.61 12.04
CA ASN A 30 -1.05 1.61 11.41
C ASN A 30 -0.59 1.05 10.06
N GLN A 31 -1.15 1.61 8.98
CA GLN A 31 -0.85 1.22 7.61
C GLN A 31 -0.39 2.47 6.88
N LEU A 32 0.90 2.54 6.56
CA LEU A 32 1.53 3.71 5.98
C LEU A 32 1.80 3.41 4.50
N ALA A 33 1.04 4.02 3.60
CA ALA A 33 1.22 3.86 2.17
C ALA A 33 2.54 4.49 1.71
N GLY A 34 3.22 3.85 0.76
CA GLY A 34 4.46 4.36 0.22
C GLY A 34 5.00 3.56 -0.95
N GLU A 35 6.24 3.90 -1.30
CA GLU A 35 6.99 3.30 -2.40
C GLU A 35 8.34 2.79 -1.88
N VAL A 36 8.71 1.57 -2.26
CA VAL A 36 10.04 1.02 -1.97
C VAL A 36 11.10 1.81 -2.74
N VAL A 37 12.08 2.35 -2.02
CA VAL A 37 13.20 3.11 -2.61
C VAL A 37 14.52 2.35 -2.58
N SER A 38 14.62 1.28 -1.78
CA SER A 38 15.76 0.36 -1.84
C SER A 38 15.41 -0.98 -1.19
N VAL A 39 15.94 -2.07 -1.76
CA VAL A 39 15.90 -3.43 -1.19
C VAL A 39 17.32 -3.94 -1.03
N THR A 40 17.73 -4.23 0.20
CA THR A 40 19.04 -4.83 0.49
C THR A 40 18.84 -6.25 1.02
N LEU A 41 19.17 -7.25 0.21
CA LEU A 41 19.11 -8.66 0.61
C LEU A 41 20.41 -9.05 1.34
N GLY A 42 20.29 -9.47 2.59
CA GLY A 42 21.34 -10.14 3.34
C GLY A 42 21.27 -11.66 3.20
N ALA A 43 22.04 -12.38 4.02
CA ALA A 43 22.03 -13.85 4.01
C ALA A 43 20.73 -14.46 4.56
N VAL A 44 20.10 -13.79 5.54
CA VAL A 44 18.89 -14.26 6.25
C VAL A 44 17.82 -13.17 6.31
N ASN A 45 18.22 -11.91 6.51
CA ASN A 45 17.29 -10.78 6.55
C ASN A 45 17.43 -9.91 5.30
N ALA A 46 16.38 -9.18 4.99
CA ALA A 46 16.35 -8.11 4.01
C ALA A 46 15.99 -6.78 4.70
N THR A 47 16.65 -5.71 4.29
CA THR A 47 16.30 -4.34 4.69
C THR A 47 15.55 -3.66 3.55
N ILE A 48 14.33 -3.23 3.84
CA ILE A 48 13.45 -2.53 2.89
C ILE A 48 13.33 -1.08 3.34
N LYS A 49 13.65 -0.13 2.46
CA LYS A 49 13.37 1.28 2.70
C LYS A 49 12.16 1.70 1.90
N VAL A 50 11.19 2.31 2.57
CA VAL A 50 9.93 2.77 1.98
C VAL A 50 9.81 4.28 2.20
N ARG A 51 9.70 5.05 1.12
CA ARG A 51 9.31 6.46 1.18
C ARG A 51 7.80 6.52 1.34
N LEU A 52 7.33 7.18 2.41
CA LEU A 52 5.90 7.33 2.66
C LEU A 52 5.29 8.36 1.73
N ASP A 53 4.01 8.19 1.40
CA ASP A 53 3.27 9.20 0.66
C ASP A 53 3.13 10.50 1.47
N GLY A 54 3.09 11.65 0.78
CA GLY A 54 2.90 12.96 1.41
C GLY A 54 4.18 13.62 1.95
N GLY A 55 5.37 13.05 1.69
CA GLY A 55 6.65 13.67 2.01
C GLY A 55 7.86 12.78 1.69
N ASP A 56 9.03 13.16 2.21
CA ASP A 56 10.30 12.44 2.01
C ASP A 56 10.67 11.51 3.18
N GLN A 57 9.73 11.28 4.11
CA GLN A 57 9.98 10.39 5.24
C GLN A 57 10.21 8.97 4.75
N ILE A 58 11.34 8.38 5.17
CA ILE A 58 11.66 6.98 4.92
C ILE A 58 11.42 6.17 6.19
N VAL A 59 10.66 5.09 6.05
CA VAL A 59 10.55 4.01 7.05
C VAL A 59 11.46 2.86 6.61
N THR A 60 12.18 2.28 7.57
CA THR A 60 13.01 1.10 7.33
C THR A 60 12.34 -0.11 7.97
N SER A 61 12.19 -1.19 7.20
CA SER A 61 11.72 -2.47 7.69
C SER A 61 12.84 -3.51 7.56
N SER A 62 12.93 -4.42 8.53
CA SER A 62 13.76 -5.61 8.46
C SER A 62 12.86 -6.83 8.48
N ILE A 63 12.85 -7.59 7.39
CA ILE A 63 12.09 -8.83 7.24
C ILE A 63 13.03 -9.97 6.86
N THR A 64 12.54 -11.20 6.80
CA THR A 64 13.36 -12.30 6.27
C THR A 64 13.60 -12.09 4.77
N LYS A 65 14.72 -12.60 4.28
CA LYS A 65 15.06 -12.59 2.86
C LYS A 65 13.96 -13.28 2.06
N GLU A 66 13.50 -14.43 2.54
CA GLU A 66 12.47 -15.25 1.90
C GLU A 66 11.16 -14.46 1.76
N ALA A 67 10.75 -13.71 2.79
CA ALA A 67 9.54 -12.89 2.71
C ALA A 67 9.67 -11.75 1.70
N ALA A 68 10.85 -11.11 1.61
CA ALA A 68 11.08 -10.06 0.62
C ALA A 68 11.00 -10.59 -0.83
N GLU A 69 11.56 -11.79 -1.05
CA GLU A 69 11.52 -12.48 -2.35
C GLU A 69 10.11 -12.97 -2.69
N GLU A 70 9.38 -13.59 -1.74
CA GLU A 70 8.00 -14.06 -1.92
C GLU A 70 7.03 -12.91 -2.24
N LEU A 71 7.23 -11.74 -1.62
CA LEU A 71 6.44 -10.53 -1.89
C LEU A 71 6.84 -9.85 -3.20
N GLY A 72 7.92 -10.27 -3.86
CA GLY A 72 8.42 -9.65 -5.09
C GLY A 72 8.81 -8.18 -4.91
N LEU A 73 9.36 -7.82 -3.74
CA LEU A 73 9.72 -6.43 -3.44
C LEU A 73 10.90 -5.97 -4.30
N ALA A 74 10.72 -4.83 -4.97
CA ALA A 74 11.75 -4.16 -5.74
C ALA A 74 11.62 -2.65 -5.58
N GLU A 75 12.64 -1.90 -6.00
CA GLU A 75 12.53 -0.44 -6.10
C GLU A 75 11.36 -0.06 -7.03
N GLY A 76 10.57 0.94 -6.63
CA GLY A 76 9.30 1.29 -7.29
C GLY A 76 8.08 0.51 -6.78
N SER A 77 8.29 -0.52 -5.96
CA SER A 77 7.32 -1.25 -5.14
C SER A 77 6.22 -0.37 -4.51
N ARG A 78 4.96 -0.35 -4.98
CA ARG A 78 3.85 0.24 -4.18
C ARG A 78 3.49 -0.70 -3.04
N VAL A 79 3.62 -0.23 -1.80
CA VAL A 79 3.48 -1.05 -0.60
C VAL A 79 2.79 -0.29 0.54
N PHE A 80 2.36 -1.04 1.55
CA PHE A 80 2.01 -0.49 2.87
C PHE A 80 3.04 -0.96 3.89
N ALA A 81 3.66 -0.02 4.61
CA ALA A 81 4.41 -0.35 5.82
C ALA A 81 3.40 -0.55 6.97
N LEU A 82 3.40 -1.76 7.54
CA LEU A 82 2.43 -2.20 8.54
C LEU A 82 3.10 -2.23 9.91
N VAL A 83 2.58 -1.44 10.87
CA VAL A 83 3.11 -1.39 12.24
C VAL A 83 2.01 -1.71 13.23
N LYS A 84 2.19 -2.77 14.02
CA LYS A 84 1.20 -3.16 15.02
C LYS A 84 1.07 -2.08 16.08
N ALA A 85 -0.16 -1.75 16.48
CA ALA A 85 -0.42 -0.67 17.43
C ALA A 85 0.31 -0.83 18.77
N SER A 86 0.51 -2.08 19.22
CA SER A 86 1.21 -2.39 20.48
C SER A 86 2.73 -2.20 20.43
N GLU A 87 3.33 -1.96 19.25
CA GLU A 87 4.77 -1.82 19.05
C GLU A 87 5.19 -0.37 18.78
N VAL A 88 4.24 0.56 18.78
CA VAL A 88 4.52 1.99 18.63
C VAL A 88 4.85 2.61 19.98
N SER A 89 5.96 3.34 20.04
CA SER A 89 6.36 4.16 21.20
C SER A 89 6.11 5.64 20.90
N ILE A 90 5.78 6.43 21.93
CA ILE A 90 5.62 7.90 21.83
C ILE A 90 6.71 8.57 22.68
N GLY A 91 7.38 9.56 22.11
CA GLY A 91 8.31 10.43 22.82
C GLY A 91 7.91 11.89 22.66
N VAL A 92 8.17 12.70 23.67
CA VAL A 92 8.07 14.16 23.62
C VAL A 92 9.47 14.76 23.80
N PRO A 93 9.80 15.90 23.17
CA PRO A 93 11.04 16.60 23.43
C PRO A 93 11.13 17.06 24.89
N ASP A 94 12.34 17.17 25.44
CA ASP A 94 12.61 17.88 26.69
C ASP A 94 12.36 19.40 26.55
#